data_AF-A0A944K1F0-F1
#
_entry.id   AF-A0A944K1F0-F1
#
_cell.length_a   1.000
_cell.length_b   1.000
_cell.length_c   1.000
_cell.angle_alpha   90.00
_cell.angle_beta   90.00
_cell.angle_gamma   90.00
#
_symmetry.space_group_name_H-M   'P 1'
#
loop_
_entity.id
_entity.type
_entity.pdbx_description
1 polymer ?
#
loop_
_entity_poly.entity_id
_entity_poly.type
_entity_poly.pdbx_seq_one_letter_code
_entity_poly.pdbx_strand_id
1 'polypeptide(L)'
;MTYDADVIVIGAGLAGLVATAELVDAGRKVILLDQEPEQSIGGQAHWSFGGLFFVDSPEQRRMRIKDSRALAHQDWLGTAGFDREEDAWPRRWAEAYVDFAAGEKRPWLHAQGVRFFPVVGWAERGGYDADGHGNSVPRFHITWGTGPGLVEPFERRVRAGVARGLVQLKFRHRVTGLSRTAGAVDTVTGEILEPSDALRGTASSREATGDFSLRAQAVIVTSGGIGGNHDLVRAQWPDRLGTPPERMLSGVPAHVDGLMLGVAEAAGASHINKDRMWHYTEGIGNWNPIWARHGIRILPGPSSLWLDATGKRLPVPLFPGFDTLGTLDHIMKTGHDHTWFVLNQRIIGKEFALSGSEQNPDLTGKSVRDVITRARQAVPAPVRAFMDNGADFVVERDLAALVRGMNAVTKEDLIDEDALRRVVTSRDREIANPFSKDLQVTAIHGARKYLGDKLIRTAAPHRILDPAAGPLIAVRLSILTRKSLGGLETDLSSRVLTAGGEPLPGVYAAGEAAGFGGGGVHGYRALEGTFLGGCIFSGRAAGRAAAQAVD
;
A
#
# COMPACT_ATOMS: atom_id res chain seq x y z
N MET A 1 -42.49 3.72 -0.29
CA MET A 1 -41.69 4.19 -1.45
C MET A 1 -40.83 3.02 -1.88
N THR A 2 -40.70 2.77 -3.18
CA THR A 2 -39.92 1.64 -3.72
C THR A 2 -38.45 1.99 -3.80
N TYR A 3 -37.58 1.17 -3.18
CA TYR A 3 -36.12 1.24 -3.33
C TYR A 3 -35.69 0.62 -4.67
N ASP A 4 -34.61 1.14 -5.26
CA ASP A 4 -34.01 0.61 -6.50
C ASP A 4 -33.16 -0.65 -6.23
N ALA A 5 -32.61 -0.76 -5.02
CA ALA A 5 -31.86 -1.89 -4.52
C ALA A 5 -31.98 -1.98 -2.98
N ASP A 6 -31.60 -3.13 -2.42
CA ASP A 6 -31.50 -3.25 -0.95
C ASP A 6 -30.29 -2.45 -0.47
N VAL A 7 -29.17 -2.54 -1.21
CA VAL A 7 -27.90 -1.86 -0.88
C VAL A 7 -27.27 -1.22 -2.12
N ILE A 8 -26.76 0.00 -1.97
CA ILE A 8 -25.86 0.63 -2.95
C ILE A 8 -24.42 0.56 -2.44
N VAL A 9 -23.49 0.07 -3.27
CA VAL A 9 -22.06 0.07 -2.99
C VAL A 9 -21.37 1.06 -3.91
N ILE A 10 -20.55 1.95 -3.35
CA ILE A 10 -19.86 3.02 -4.08
C ILE A 10 -18.37 2.68 -4.14
N GLY A 11 -17.88 2.37 -5.34
CA GLY A 11 -16.51 1.97 -5.65
C GLY A 11 -16.39 0.46 -5.88
N ALA A 12 -15.94 0.07 -7.07
CA ALA A 12 -15.67 -1.30 -7.47
C ALA A 12 -14.22 -1.74 -7.16
N GLY A 13 -13.62 -1.16 -6.11
CA GLY A 13 -12.32 -1.61 -5.58
C GLY A 13 -12.44 -2.91 -4.78
N LEU A 14 -11.32 -3.45 -4.26
CA LEU A 14 -11.33 -4.70 -3.50
C LEU A 14 -12.33 -4.72 -2.33
N ALA A 15 -12.42 -3.64 -1.54
CA ALA A 15 -13.37 -3.57 -0.42
C ALA A 15 -14.83 -3.64 -0.89
N GLY A 16 -15.17 -2.91 -1.97
CA GLY A 16 -16.50 -2.93 -2.58
C GLY A 16 -16.84 -4.29 -3.15
N LEU A 17 -15.92 -4.93 -3.88
CA LEU A 17 -16.13 -6.28 -4.42
C LEU A 17 -16.35 -7.33 -3.31
N VAL A 18 -15.60 -7.24 -2.20
CA VAL A 18 -15.80 -8.12 -1.04
C VAL A 18 -17.17 -7.86 -0.41
N ALA A 19 -17.55 -6.61 -0.18
CA ALA A 19 -18.84 -6.25 0.40
C ALA A 19 -20.00 -6.74 -0.49
N THR A 20 -19.95 -6.47 -1.80
CA THR A 20 -20.94 -6.95 -2.76
C THR A 20 -20.99 -8.47 -2.81
N ALA A 21 -19.86 -9.17 -2.72
CA ALA A 21 -19.85 -10.63 -2.70
C ALA A 21 -20.56 -11.21 -1.46
N GLU A 22 -20.38 -10.62 -0.27
CA GLU A 22 -21.12 -11.05 0.93
C GLU A 22 -22.62 -10.72 0.82
N LEU A 23 -22.99 -9.57 0.25
CA LEU A 23 -24.40 -9.20 0.00
C LEU A 23 -25.09 -10.17 -0.98
N VAL A 24 -24.37 -10.56 -2.03
CA VAL A 24 -24.82 -11.50 -3.05
C VAL A 24 -25.02 -12.91 -2.49
N ASP A 25 -24.18 -13.33 -1.54
CA ASP A 25 -24.36 -14.60 -0.84
C ASP A 25 -25.55 -14.57 0.14
N ALA A 26 -25.85 -13.39 0.69
CA ALA A 26 -27.06 -13.15 1.48
C ALA A 26 -28.32 -12.93 0.63
N GLY A 27 -28.23 -13.01 -0.70
CA GLY A 27 -29.38 -12.90 -1.61
C GLY A 27 -29.91 -11.46 -1.78
N ARG A 28 -29.13 -10.44 -1.42
CA ARG A 28 -29.55 -9.03 -1.51
C ARG A 28 -29.39 -8.47 -2.91
N LYS A 29 -30.30 -7.57 -3.31
CA LYS A 29 -30.20 -6.77 -4.53
C LYS A 29 -29.24 -5.61 -4.31
N VAL A 30 -28.25 -5.50 -5.18
CA VAL A 30 -27.16 -4.53 -5.06
C VAL A 30 -27.02 -3.72 -6.34
N ILE A 31 -26.85 -2.40 -6.19
CA ILE A 31 -26.29 -1.56 -7.25
C ILE A 31 -24.84 -1.23 -6.87
N LEU A 32 -23.88 -1.61 -7.72
CA LEU A 32 -22.47 -1.28 -7.56
C LEU A 32 -22.11 -0.14 -8.53
N LEU A 33 -21.80 1.02 -7.98
CA LEU A 33 -21.44 2.25 -8.70
C LEU A 33 -19.93 2.40 -8.77
N ASP A 34 -19.40 2.83 -9.92
CA ASP A 34 -18.02 3.30 -10.04
C ASP A 34 -17.92 4.43 -11.08
N GLN A 35 -17.09 5.44 -10.82
CA GLN A 35 -16.84 6.52 -11.76
C GLN A 35 -15.96 6.06 -12.93
N GLU A 36 -15.12 5.06 -12.71
CA GLU A 36 -14.21 4.53 -13.72
C GLU A 36 -14.95 3.58 -14.69
N PRO A 37 -14.40 3.37 -15.90
CA PRO A 37 -14.95 2.37 -16.81
C PRO A 37 -14.73 0.95 -16.28
N GLU A 38 -15.48 -0.01 -16.82
CA GLU A 38 -15.52 -1.40 -16.35
C GLU A 38 -14.15 -2.08 -16.27
N GLN A 39 -13.26 -1.74 -17.20
CA GLN A 39 -11.90 -2.25 -17.27
C GLN A 39 -11.07 -1.91 -16.02
N SER A 40 -11.51 -0.96 -15.19
CA SER A 40 -10.86 -0.55 -13.93
C SER A 40 -11.34 -1.32 -12.68
N ILE A 41 -12.25 -2.29 -12.80
CA ILE A 41 -12.73 -3.11 -11.69
C ILE A 41 -11.59 -3.70 -10.84
N GLY A 42 -11.70 -3.61 -9.51
CA GLY A 42 -10.64 -3.91 -8.55
C GLY A 42 -9.83 -2.70 -8.12
N GLY A 43 -9.91 -1.59 -8.87
CA GLY A 43 -9.26 -0.31 -8.58
C GLY A 43 -7.77 -0.48 -8.29
N GLN A 44 -7.25 0.30 -7.35
CA GLN A 44 -5.83 0.24 -6.95
C GLN A 44 -5.36 -1.11 -6.40
N ALA A 45 -6.26 -1.99 -5.94
CA ALA A 45 -5.87 -3.30 -5.42
C ALA A 45 -5.34 -4.22 -6.52
N HIS A 46 -5.80 -4.04 -7.76
CA HIS A 46 -5.29 -4.76 -8.91
C HIS A 46 -3.78 -4.52 -9.10
N TRP A 47 -3.33 -3.28 -8.96
CA TRP A 47 -1.91 -2.92 -9.11
C TRP A 47 -1.03 -3.36 -7.94
N SER A 48 -1.60 -3.96 -6.89
CA SER A 48 -0.83 -4.32 -5.71
C SER A 48 0.15 -5.48 -5.97
N PHE A 49 1.25 -5.50 -5.24
CA PHE A 49 2.13 -6.66 -5.14
C PHE A 49 1.46 -7.85 -4.41
N GLY A 50 0.27 -7.65 -3.81
CA GLY A 50 -0.55 -8.74 -3.25
C GLY A 50 -0.17 -9.18 -1.84
N GLY A 51 0.55 -8.34 -1.10
CA GLY A 51 0.99 -8.62 0.27
C GLY A 51 -0.14 -8.68 1.30
N LEU A 52 -0.12 -9.69 2.16
CA LEU A 52 -1.08 -9.92 3.23
C LEU A 52 -0.39 -10.26 4.56
N PHE A 53 -0.88 -9.63 5.63
CA PHE A 53 -0.49 -9.91 7.00
C PHE A 53 -1.19 -11.18 7.53
N PHE A 54 -0.42 -12.16 8.00
CA PHE A 54 -0.92 -13.31 8.74
C PHE A 54 -0.11 -13.52 10.02
N VAL A 55 -0.74 -14.16 10.99
CA VAL A 55 -0.13 -14.49 12.28
C VAL A 55 -0.16 -16.00 12.47
N ASP A 56 0.99 -16.55 12.85
CA ASP A 56 1.21 -17.99 13.09
C ASP A 56 0.66 -18.92 11.98
N SER A 57 0.88 -18.52 10.73
CA SER A 57 0.41 -19.24 9.55
C SER A 57 1.17 -20.55 9.32
N PRO A 58 0.58 -21.53 8.60
CA PRO A 58 1.30 -22.70 8.11
C PRO A 58 2.57 -22.36 7.33
N GLU A 59 2.57 -21.27 6.55
CA GLU A 59 3.74 -20.79 5.82
C GLU A 59 4.85 -20.31 6.78
N GLN A 60 4.49 -19.56 7.83
CA GLN A 60 5.43 -19.13 8.88
C GLN A 60 6.04 -20.33 9.61
N ARG A 61 5.22 -21.29 10.04
CA ARG A 61 5.68 -22.50 10.75
C ARG A 61 6.62 -23.35 9.89
N ARG A 62 6.33 -23.51 8.58
CA ARG A 62 7.22 -24.21 7.63
C ARG A 62 8.58 -23.52 7.50
N MET A 63 8.60 -22.20 7.59
CA MET A 63 9.82 -21.38 7.58
C MET A 63 10.48 -21.26 8.97
N ARG A 64 10.00 -22.02 9.97
CA ARG A 64 10.48 -22.04 11.37
C ARG A 64 10.32 -20.70 12.09
N ILE A 65 9.39 -19.87 11.64
CA ILE A 65 9.01 -18.63 12.31
C ILE A 65 8.08 -19.01 13.47
N LYS A 66 8.42 -18.54 14.68
CA LYS A 66 7.57 -18.66 15.86
C LYS A 66 6.84 -17.34 16.04
N ASP A 67 5.54 -17.35 15.86
CA ASP A 67 4.69 -16.17 15.94
C ASP A 67 3.50 -16.44 16.86
N SER A 68 2.81 -15.37 17.29
CA SER A 68 1.60 -15.47 18.10
C SER A 68 0.74 -14.22 17.98
N ARG A 69 -0.55 -14.35 18.30
CA ARG A 69 -1.48 -13.21 18.42
C ARG A 69 -0.92 -12.14 19.34
N ALA A 70 -0.41 -12.53 20.52
CA ALA A 70 0.13 -11.59 21.50
C ALA A 70 1.31 -10.77 20.94
N LEU A 71 2.26 -11.43 20.26
CA LEU A 71 3.40 -10.76 19.64
C LEU A 71 2.95 -9.84 18.49
N ALA A 72 2.05 -10.31 17.63
CA ALA A 72 1.51 -9.49 16.55
C ALA A 72 0.74 -8.26 17.07
N HIS A 73 0.04 -8.40 18.19
CA HIS A 73 -0.68 -7.29 18.83
C HIS A 73 0.29 -6.28 19.46
N GLN A 74 1.35 -6.73 20.13
CA GLN A 74 2.42 -5.86 20.63
C GLN A 74 3.02 -5.05 19.49
N ASP A 75 3.45 -5.72 18.41
CA ASP A 75 4.02 -5.08 17.23
C ASP A 75 3.06 -4.07 16.60
N TRP A 76 1.75 -4.38 16.56
CA TRP A 76 0.74 -3.46 16.04
C TRP A 76 0.62 -2.20 16.89
N LEU A 77 0.53 -2.33 18.21
CA LEU A 77 0.39 -1.19 19.10
C LEU A 77 1.64 -0.30 19.09
N GLY A 78 2.83 -0.91 19.11
CA GLY A 78 4.11 -0.19 19.01
C GLY A 78 4.29 0.54 17.68
N THR A 79 3.79 -0.05 16.61
CA THR A 79 3.79 0.55 15.27
C THR A 79 2.77 1.69 15.15
N ALA A 80 1.53 1.45 15.58
CA ALA A 80 0.45 2.37 15.36
C ALA A 80 0.63 3.70 16.09
N GLY A 81 1.19 3.67 17.30
CA GLY A 81 1.43 4.87 18.10
C GLY A 81 0.13 5.62 18.41
N PHE A 82 -0.94 4.89 18.69
CA PHE A 82 -2.22 5.50 19.06
C PHE A 82 -2.05 6.37 20.30
N ASP A 83 -2.33 7.67 20.16
CA ASP A 83 -2.06 8.70 21.17
C ASP A 83 -3.19 9.73 21.31
N ARG A 84 -4.27 9.63 20.52
CA ARG A 84 -5.42 10.54 20.54
C ARG A 84 -6.67 9.86 21.09
N GLU A 85 -7.65 10.66 21.54
CA GLU A 85 -8.94 10.14 22.01
C GLU A 85 -9.75 9.52 20.86
N GLU A 86 -9.64 10.10 19.67
CA GLU A 86 -10.24 9.63 18.41
C GLU A 86 -9.70 8.25 17.97
N ASP A 87 -8.69 7.70 18.67
CA ASP A 87 -8.16 6.35 18.42
C ASP A 87 -8.99 5.22 19.07
N ALA A 88 -10.10 5.53 19.73
CA ALA A 88 -10.95 4.53 20.36
C ALA A 88 -11.42 3.43 19.38
N TRP A 89 -11.97 3.80 18.23
CA TRP A 89 -12.37 2.84 17.19
C TRP A 89 -11.18 2.27 16.39
N PRO A 90 -10.18 3.07 15.98
CA PRO A 90 -8.95 2.55 15.41
C PRO A 90 -8.30 1.41 16.21
N ARG A 91 -8.19 1.55 17.54
CA ARG A 91 -7.65 0.49 18.43
C ARG A 91 -8.49 -0.78 18.41
N ARG A 92 -9.82 -0.65 18.49
CA ARG A 92 -10.73 -1.81 18.46
C ARG A 92 -10.66 -2.55 17.13
N TRP A 93 -10.59 -1.80 16.03
CA TRP A 93 -10.40 -2.37 14.69
C TRP A 93 -9.06 -3.07 14.55
N ALA A 94 -7.99 -2.50 15.13
CA ALA A 94 -6.66 -3.09 15.11
C ALA A 94 -6.65 -4.45 15.82
N GLU A 95 -7.24 -4.49 17.02
CA GLU A 95 -7.38 -5.72 17.80
C GLU A 95 -8.18 -6.78 17.02
N ALA A 96 -9.35 -6.42 16.51
CA ALA A 96 -10.20 -7.32 15.73
C ALA A 96 -9.51 -7.81 14.44
N TYR A 97 -8.71 -6.96 13.80
CA TYR A 97 -7.93 -7.33 12.62
C TYR A 97 -6.84 -8.35 12.96
N VAL A 98 -6.13 -8.17 14.09
CA VAL A 98 -5.10 -9.12 14.55
C VAL A 98 -5.74 -10.47 14.84
N ASP A 99 -6.92 -10.50 15.49
CA ASP A 99 -7.67 -11.73 15.72
C ASP A 99 -8.11 -12.40 14.42
N PHE A 100 -8.60 -11.61 13.45
CA PHE A 100 -8.91 -12.11 12.10
C PHE A 100 -7.68 -12.72 11.42
N ALA A 101 -6.53 -12.03 11.48
CA ALA A 101 -5.28 -12.46 10.85
C ALA A 101 -4.65 -13.70 11.51
N ALA A 102 -4.85 -13.88 12.82
CA ALA A 102 -4.42 -15.06 13.58
C ALA A 102 -5.40 -16.24 13.47
N GLY A 103 -6.67 -15.96 13.15
CA GLY A 103 -7.71 -16.96 13.05
C GLY A 103 -8.14 -17.23 11.61
N GLU A 104 -9.37 -16.82 11.30
CA GLU A 104 -10.10 -17.30 10.13
C GLU A 104 -9.63 -16.73 8.78
N LYS A 105 -8.84 -15.64 8.74
CA LYS A 105 -8.50 -14.95 7.48
C LYS A 105 -7.88 -15.89 6.45
N ARG A 106 -6.87 -16.68 6.84
CA ARG A 106 -6.18 -17.59 5.93
C ARG A 106 -7.11 -18.68 5.38
N PRO A 107 -7.79 -19.51 6.20
CA PRO A 107 -8.68 -20.53 5.67
C PRO A 107 -9.85 -19.94 4.88
N TRP A 108 -10.39 -18.79 5.28
CA TRP A 108 -11.45 -18.10 4.54
C TRP A 108 -10.97 -17.67 3.14
N LEU A 109 -9.81 -17.00 3.04
CA LEU A 109 -9.23 -16.63 1.73
C LEU A 109 -8.93 -17.85 0.87
N HIS A 110 -8.43 -18.94 1.49
CA HIS A 110 -8.20 -20.19 0.78
C HIS A 110 -9.48 -20.78 0.18
N ALA A 111 -10.60 -20.72 0.90
CA ALA A 111 -11.92 -21.14 0.41
C ALA A 111 -12.40 -20.29 -0.78
N GLN A 112 -12.00 -19.01 -0.86
CA GLN A 112 -12.27 -18.16 -2.03
C GLN A 112 -11.41 -18.51 -3.26
N GLY A 113 -10.39 -19.36 -3.10
CA GLY A 113 -9.44 -19.71 -4.15
C GLY A 113 -8.13 -18.91 -4.11
N VAL A 114 -7.94 -18.04 -3.11
CA VAL A 114 -6.68 -17.32 -2.92
C VAL A 114 -5.59 -18.29 -2.48
N ARG A 115 -4.39 -18.15 -3.03
CA ARG A 115 -3.21 -18.95 -2.70
C ARG A 115 -2.03 -18.02 -2.42
N PHE A 116 -1.00 -18.53 -1.75
CA PHE A 116 0.12 -17.73 -1.27
C PHE A 116 1.45 -18.32 -1.74
N PHE A 117 2.41 -17.45 -2.03
CA PHE A 117 3.80 -17.83 -2.24
C PHE A 117 4.37 -18.39 -0.92
N PRO A 118 5.13 -19.50 -0.94
CA PRO A 118 5.48 -20.23 0.28
C PRO A 118 6.52 -19.52 1.16
N VAL A 119 7.31 -18.59 0.60
CA VAL A 119 8.32 -17.86 1.37
C VAL A 119 7.70 -16.60 1.97
N VAL A 120 7.69 -16.54 3.31
CA VAL A 120 7.25 -15.36 4.05
C VAL A 120 8.36 -14.32 4.06
N GLY A 121 8.02 -13.06 3.77
CA GLY A 121 8.99 -11.98 3.65
C GLY A 121 8.82 -10.88 4.68
N TRP A 122 9.61 -9.83 4.45
CA TRP A 122 9.52 -8.51 5.05
C TRP A 122 9.28 -7.50 3.93
N ALA A 123 8.36 -6.56 4.14
CA ALA A 123 8.34 -5.30 3.42
C ALA A 123 9.05 -4.21 4.23
N GLU A 124 8.88 -4.21 5.56
CA GLU A 124 9.59 -3.34 6.51
C GLU A 124 10.00 -4.10 7.77
N ARG A 125 11.15 -3.75 8.35
CA ARG A 125 11.76 -4.51 9.46
C ARG A 125 11.66 -3.84 10.83
N GLY A 126 11.31 -2.56 10.91
CA GLY A 126 11.42 -1.81 12.16
C GLY A 126 12.88 -1.45 12.48
N GLY A 127 13.23 -1.35 13.76
CA GLY A 127 14.63 -1.10 14.17
C GLY A 127 14.81 -0.35 15.50
N TYR A 128 13.75 -0.27 16.30
CA TYR A 128 13.72 0.38 17.61
C TYR A 128 13.75 -0.67 18.73
N ASP A 129 13.17 -0.34 19.87
CA ASP A 129 12.94 -1.26 20.97
C ASP A 129 11.80 -2.27 20.66
N ALA A 130 11.61 -3.25 21.55
CA ALA A 130 10.64 -4.33 21.35
C ALA A 130 9.17 -3.86 21.29
N ASP A 131 8.89 -2.67 21.81
CA ASP A 131 7.60 -1.99 21.80
C ASP A 131 7.53 -0.85 20.77
N GLY A 132 8.56 -0.69 19.93
CA GLY A 132 8.62 0.31 18.87
C GLY A 132 8.02 -0.16 17.54
N HIS A 133 8.29 0.60 16.47
CA HIS A 133 7.81 0.31 15.12
C HIS A 133 8.43 -0.96 14.53
N GLY A 134 7.58 -1.75 13.85
CA GLY A 134 7.95 -2.87 13.00
C GLY A 134 7.42 -4.22 13.48
N ASN A 135 7.55 -5.23 12.62
CA ASN A 135 7.25 -6.61 13.01
C ASN A 135 8.45 -7.24 13.73
N SER A 136 8.20 -7.98 14.80
CA SER A 136 9.20 -8.81 15.47
C SER A 136 9.62 -10.03 14.64
N VAL A 137 8.75 -10.52 13.76
CA VAL A 137 8.97 -11.69 12.89
C VAL A 137 8.35 -11.48 11.51
N PRO A 138 8.78 -12.21 10.45
CA PRO A 138 8.24 -12.00 9.10
C PRO A 138 6.73 -12.32 9.05
N ARG A 139 5.91 -11.37 8.58
CA ARG A 139 4.44 -11.53 8.41
C ARG A 139 3.93 -11.15 7.03
N PHE A 140 4.80 -10.75 6.11
CA PHE A 140 4.41 -10.38 4.75
C PHE A 140 4.27 -11.60 3.83
N HIS A 141 3.03 -11.98 3.51
CA HIS A 141 2.72 -13.09 2.62
C HIS A 141 2.28 -12.60 1.25
N ILE A 142 2.91 -13.07 0.18
CA ILE A 142 2.58 -12.64 -1.17
C ILE A 142 1.49 -13.54 -1.74
N THR A 143 0.41 -12.95 -2.22
CA THR A 143 -0.65 -13.65 -2.95
C THR A 143 -0.12 -14.19 -4.28
N TRP A 144 -0.41 -15.46 -4.59
CA TRP A 144 -0.10 -16.06 -5.88
C TRP A 144 -1.02 -15.47 -6.95
N GLY A 145 -0.45 -14.75 -7.92
CA GLY A 145 -1.19 -13.87 -8.82
C GLY A 145 -1.25 -12.40 -8.38
N THR A 146 -0.53 -12.01 -7.31
CA THR A 146 -0.44 -10.63 -6.79
C THR A 146 -1.80 -9.97 -6.56
N GLY A 147 -1.95 -8.66 -6.83
CA GLY A 147 -3.20 -7.92 -6.75
C GLY A 147 -4.34 -8.54 -7.58
N PRO A 148 -4.13 -8.90 -8.86
CA PRO A 148 -5.16 -9.53 -9.69
C PRO A 148 -5.67 -10.85 -9.10
N GLY A 149 -4.78 -11.71 -8.61
CA GLY A 149 -5.14 -12.98 -7.96
C GLY A 149 -5.91 -12.82 -6.65
N LEU A 150 -5.86 -11.63 -6.03
CA LEU A 150 -6.66 -11.31 -4.86
C LEU A 150 -8.04 -10.74 -5.23
N VAL A 151 -8.14 -9.97 -6.32
CA VAL A 151 -9.38 -9.35 -6.82
C VAL A 151 -10.28 -10.38 -7.51
N GLU A 152 -9.69 -11.23 -8.36
CA GLU A 152 -10.38 -12.19 -9.24
C GLU A 152 -11.45 -13.04 -8.53
N PRO A 153 -11.22 -13.62 -7.33
CA PRO A 153 -12.25 -14.39 -6.63
C PRO A 153 -13.52 -13.62 -6.31
N PHE A 154 -13.39 -12.36 -5.90
CA PHE A 154 -14.53 -11.53 -5.49
C PHE A 154 -15.23 -10.96 -6.71
N GLU A 155 -14.49 -10.53 -7.73
CA GLU A 155 -15.07 -10.15 -9.02
C GLU A 155 -15.94 -11.28 -9.58
N ARG A 156 -15.44 -12.52 -9.59
CA ARG A 156 -16.21 -13.69 -10.06
C ARG A 156 -17.53 -13.86 -9.29
N ARG A 157 -17.54 -13.67 -7.97
CA ARG A 157 -18.77 -13.74 -7.14
C ARG A 157 -19.74 -12.62 -7.49
N VAL A 158 -19.24 -11.39 -7.68
CA VAL A 158 -20.07 -10.25 -8.12
C VAL A 158 -20.68 -10.52 -9.49
N ARG A 159 -19.91 -11.02 -10.46
CA ARG A 159 -20.39 -11.39 -11.80
C ARG A 159 -21.43 -12.51 -11.75
N ALA A 160 -21.27 -13.50 -10.87
CA ALA A 160 -22.31 -14.50 -10.63
C ALA A 160 -23.59 -13.87 -10.04
N GLY A 161 -23.46 -12.85 -9.18
CA GLY A 161 -24.58 -12.02 -8.74
C GLY A 161 -25.30 -11.30 -9.88
N VAL A 162 -24.56 -10.76 -10.85
CA VAL A 162 -25.13 -10.16 -12.08
C VAL A 162 -25.92 -11.20 -12.87
N ALA A 163 -25.36 -12.37 -13.11
CA ALA A 163 -26.03 -13.45 -13.83
C ALA A 163 -27.32 -13.95 -13.15
N ARG A 164 -27.40 -13.82 -11.81
CA ARG A 164 -28.60 -14.12 -11.01
C ARG A 164 -29.59 -12.95 -10.92
N GLY A 165 -29.31 -11.81 -11.52
CA GLY A 165 -30.14 -10.60 -11.43
C GLY A 165 -30.09 -9.92 -10.06
N LEU A 166 -29.12 -10.26 -9.21
CA LEU A 166 -28.94 -9.66 -7.88
C LEU A 166 -28.07 -8.39 -7.93
N VAL A 167 -27.16 -8.27 -8.90
CA VAL A 167 -26.25 -7.13 -9.00
C VAL A 167 -26.48 -6.37 -10.29
N GLN A 168 -26.61 -5.05 -10.17
CA GLN A 168 -26.50 -4.13 -11.30
C GLN A 168 -25.16 -3.40 -11.20
N LEU A 169 -24.34 -3.50 -12.24
CA LEU A 169 -23.09 -2.76 -12.36
C LEU A 169 -23.36 -1.45 -13.09
N LYS A 170 -23.02 -0.33 -12.47
CA LYS A 170 -23.20 1.02 -13.02
C LYS A 170 -21.85 1.75 -13.02
N PHE A 171 -21.04 1.43 -14.01
CA PHE A 171 -19.81 2.15 -14.33
C PHE A 171 -20.12 3.53 -14.91
N ARG A 172 -19.14 4.43 -14.90
CA ARG A 172 -19.32 5.82 -15.34
C ARG A 172 -20.40 6.56 -14.54
N HIS A 173 -20.63 6.17 -13.28
CA HIS A 173 -21.53 6.86 -12.37
C HIS A 173 -20.70 7.47 -11.24
N ARG A 174 -20.49 8.78 -11.30
CA ARG A 174 -19.76 9.53 -10.26
C ARG A 174 -20.75 10.03 -9.22
N VAL A 175 -20.67 9.49 -8.01
CA VAL A 175 -21.49 9.94 -6.89
C VAL A 175 -20.99 11.32 -6.42
N THR A 176 -21.91 12.27 -6.29
CA THR A 176 -21.63 13.64 -5.81
C THR A 176 -22.50 14.05 -4.64
N GLY A 177 -23.51 13.25 -4.26
CA GLY A 177 -24.40 13.54 -3.15
C GLY A 177 -24.93 12.30 -2.43
N LEU A 178 -25.08 12.45 -1.12
CA LEU A 178 -25.81 11.53 -0.25
C LEU A 178 -26.85 12.36 0.52
N SER A 179 -28.11 11.96 0.49
CA SER A 179 -29.19 12.68 1.17
C SER A 179 -30.07 11.74 1.99
N ARG A 180 -30.78 12.34 2.95
CA ARG A 180 -31.57 11.61 3.95
C ARG A 180 -33.06 11.77 3.69
N THR A 181 -33.79 10.67 3.84
CA THR A 181 -35.25 10.67 3.98
C THR A 181 -35.62 10.04 5.32
N ALA A 182 -36.55 10.65 6.06
CA ALA A 182 -37.03 10.12 7.34
C ALA A 182 -35.90 9.77 8.35
N GLY A 183 -34.79 10.51 8.34
CA GLY A 183 -33.69 10.37 9.30
C GLY A 183 -32.55 9.42 8.90
N ALA A 184 -32.69 8.66 7.81
CA ALA A 184 -31.63 7.78 7.30
C ALA A 184 -31.13 8.22 5.92
N VAL A 185 -29.84 8.03 5.65
CA VAL A 185 -29.28 8.19 4.30
C VAL A 185 -29.81 7.05 3.45
N ASP A 186 -30.62 7.39 2.47
CA ASP A 186 -31.31 6.42 1.62
C ASP A 186 -31.27 6.79 0.13
N THR A 187 -30.67 7.94 -0.20
CA THR A 187 -30.65 8.50 -1.54
C THR A 187 -29.22 8.85 -1.94
N VAL A 188 -28.79 8.32 -3.09
CA VAL A 188 -27.48 8.53 -3.71
C VAL A 188 -27.70 9.27 -5.03
N THR A 189 -27.10 10.44 -5.16
CA THR A 189 -27.18 11.27 -6.37
C THR A 189 -25.81 11.46 -6.99
N GLY A 190 -25.79 11.68 -8.30
CA GLY A 190 -24.53 11.88 -9.00
C GLY A 190 -24.71 12.14 -10.48
N GLU A 191 -23.59 12.10 -11.18
CA GLU A 191 -23.47 12.35 -12.60
C GLU A 191 -23.18 11.04 -13.35
N ILE A 192 -23.76 10.90 -14.53
CA ILE A 192 -23.43 9.88 -15.51
C ILE A 192 -22.35 10.46 -16.42
N LEU A 193 -21.14 9.94 -16.32
CA LEU A 193 -20.01 10.34 -17.15
C LEU A 193 -20.12 9.71 -18.54
N GLU A 194 -19.54 10.38 -19.55
CA GLU A 194 -19.49 9.79 -20.90
C GLU A 194 -18.83 8.39 -20.89
N PRO A 195 -19.26 7.48 -21.78
CA PRO A 195 -18.61 6.19 -21.97
C PRO A 195 -17.11 6.36 -22.23
N SER A 196 -16.30 5.42 -21.74
CA SER A 196 -14.85 5.48 -21.92
C SER A 196 -14.29 4.09 -22.16
N ASP A 197 -13.37 4.01 -23.13
CA ASP A 197 -12.53 2.86 -23.45
C ASP A 197 -11.12 2.98 -22.83
N ALA A 198 -10.93 3.97 -21.94
CA ALA A 198 -9.66 4.22 -21.27
C ALA A 198 -9.13 2.94 -20.62
N LEU A 199 -7.84 2.69 -20.82
CA LEU A 199 -7.18 1.53 -20.24
C LEU A 199 -7.13 1.67 -18.72
N ARG A 200 -7.12 0.54 -18.02
CA ARG A 200 -7.04 0.48 -16.56
C ARG A 200 -5.90 1.38 -16.07
N GLY A 201 -6.20 2.24 -15.09
CA GLY A 201 -5.23 3.13 -14.46
C GLY A 201 -4.95 4.44 -15.21
N THR A 202 -5.22 4.52 -16.52
CA THR A 202 -5.15 5.79 -17.25
C THR A 202 -6.30 6.71 -16.82
N ALA A 203 -6.10 8.02 -16.92
CA ALA A 203 -7.19 8.96 -16.64
C ALA A 203 -8.32 8.78 -17.66
N SER A 204 -9.54 8.64 -17.16
CA SER A 204 -10.76 8.65 -17.97
C SER A 204 -11.46 10.00 -17.86
N SER A 205 -12.28 10.36 -18.86
CA SER A 205 -12.99 11.63 -18.89
C SER A 205 -13.88 11.83 -17.65
N ARG A 206 -14.09 13.11 -17.29
CA ARG A 206 -14.98 13.56 -16.22
C ARG A 206 -16.14 14.41 -16.75
N GLU A 207 -16.35 14.41 -18.07
CA GLU A 207 -17.49 15.06 -18.71
C GLU A 207 -18.79 14.34 -18.36
N ALA A 208 -19.75 15.10 -17.83
CA ALA A 208 -21.07 14.61 -17.46
C ALA A 208 -22.04 14.68 -18.65
N THR A 209 -22.73 13.57 -18.91
CA THR A 209 -23.75 13.44 -19.96
C THR A 209 -25.18 13.39 -19.41
N GLY A 210 -25.32 13.35 -18.08
CA GLY A 210 -26.60 13.37 -17.39
C GLY A 210 -26.44 13.18 -15.89
N ASP A 211 -27.56 13.14 -15.19
CA ASP A 211 -27.64 12.96 -13.73
C ASP A 211 -28.37 11.67 -13.37
N PHE A 212 -28.14 11.17 -12.16
CA PHE A 212 -28.90 10.06 -11.59
C PHE A 212 -29.30 10.32 -10.13
N SER A 213 -30.38 9.65 -9.72
CA SER A 213 -30.82 9.55 -8.33
C SER A 213 -31.27 8.12 -8.09
N LEU A 214 -30.70 7.46 -7.10
CA LEU A 214 -30.95 6.07 -6.74
C LEU A 214 -31.22 5.95 -5.25
N ARG A 215 -32.10 5.03 -4.87
CA ARG A 215 -32.47 4.82 -3.46
C ARG A 215 -32.22 3.39 -3.00
N ALA A 216 -31.73 3.25 -1.78
CA ALA A 216 -31.53 1.97 -1.12
C ALA A 216 -31.68 2.08 0.41
N GLN A 217 -31.88 0.94 1.06
CA GLN A 217 -31.98 0.86 2.52
C GLN A 217 -30.61 1.09 3.20
N ALA A 218 -29.52 0.76 2.50
CA ALA A 218 -28.15 1.01 2.97
C ALA A 218 -27.21 1.45 1.83
N VAL A 219 -26.21 2.24 2.19
CA VAL A 219 -25.14 2.72 1.30
C VAL A 219 -23.77 2.36 1.89
N ILE A 220 -22.91 1.70 1.11
CA ILE A 220 -21.54 1.34 1.53
C ILE A 220 -20.52 2.15 0.72
N VAL A 221 -19.73 2.98 1.39
CA VAL A 221 -18.65 3.79 0.78
C VAL A 221 -17.34 3.01 0.77
N THR A 222 -16.83 2.71 -0.42
CA THR A 222 -15.58 1.97 -0.66
C THR A 222 -14.68 2.62 -1.73
N SER A 223 -14.75 3.95 -1.81
CA SER A 223 -14.19 4.80 -2.86
C SER A 223 -12.66 4.93 -2.90
N GLY A 224 -11.95 4.37 -1.92
CA GLY A 224 -10.51 4.60 -1.76
C GLY A 224 -10.18 5.87 -0.98
N GLY A 225 -8.89 6.25 -0.99
CA GLY A 225 -8.37 7.43 -0.29
C GLY A 225 -8.02 8.58 -1.23
N ILE A 226 -7.04 9.40 -0.81
CA ILE A 226 -6.70 10.68 -1.47
C ILE A 226 -5.43 10.64 -2.34
N GLY A 227 -4.72 9.50 -2.40
CA GLY A 227 -3.33 9.46 -2.87
C GLY A 227 -3.10 9.93 -4.31
N GLY A 228 -4.13 9.95 -5.16
CA GLY A 228 -4.07 10.45 -6.54
C GLY A 228 -4.28 11.96 -6.64
N ASN A 229 -4.83 12.59 -5.59
CA ASN A 229 -5.10 14.02 -5.53
C ASN A 229 -4.01 14.73 -4.71
N HIS A 230 -2.97 15.18 -5.42
CA HIS A 230 -1.81 15.82 -4.78
C HIS A 230 -2.16 17.14 -4.09
N ASP A 231 -3.19 17.85 -4.55
CA ASP A 231 -3.63 19.11 -3.92
C ASP A 231 -4.28 18.82 -2.57
N LEU A 232 -5.12 17.78 -2.49
CA LEU A 232 -5.70 17.33 -1.23
C LEU A 232 -4.65 16.74 -0.28
N VAL A 233 -3.68 15.98 -0.79
CA VAL A 233 -2.52 15.51 -0.02
C VAL A 233 -1.76 16.68 0.59
N ARG A 234 -1.54 17.76 -0.17
CA ARG A 234 -0.88 18.98 0.33
C ARG A 234 -1.73 19.71 1.37
N ALA A 235 -3.02 19.85 1.12
CA ALA A 235 -3.94 20.52 2.02
C ALA A 235 -4.07 19.82 3.37
N GLN A 236 -3.92 18.49 3.39
CA GLN A 236 -3.97 17.67 4.60
C GLN A 236 -2.57 17.31 5.13
N TRP A 237 -1.50 17.88 4.56
CA TRP A 237 -0.14 17.49 4.89
C TRP A 237 0.11 17.66 6.39
N PRO A 238 0.75 16.70 7.08
CA PRO A 238 0.83 16.73 8.52
C PRO A 238 1.77 17.85 8.98
N ASP A 239 1.31 18.75 9.85
CA ASP A 239 2.11 19.90 10.34
C ASP A 239 3.47 19.47 10.91
N ARG A 240 3.52 18.32 11.60
CA ARG A 240 4.76 17.75 12.15
C ARG A 240 5.82 17.42 11.10
N LEU A 241 5.42 17.23 9.84
CA LEU A 241 6.30 16.98 8.70
C LEU A 241 6.72 18.28 7.99
N GLY A 242 6.29 19.45 8.45
CA GLY A 242 6.64 20.73 7.85
C GLY A 242 6.04 20.92 6.45
N THR A 243 6.81 21.50 5.53
CA THR A 243 6.34 21.82 4.18
C THR A 243 6.29 20.56 3.31
N PRO A 244 5.18 20.29 2.59
CA PRO A 244 5.11 19.15 1.69
C PRO A 244 6.14 19.26 0.54
N PRO A 245 6.71 18.14 0.05
CA PRO A 245 7.71 18.15 -1.02
C PRO A 245 7.19 18.81 -2.29
N GLU A 246 8.01 19.62 -2.95
CA GLU A 246 7.66 20.21 -4.25
C GLU A 246 7.44 19.12 -5.30
N ARG A 247 8.42 18.21 -5.46
CA ARG A 247 8.29 17.03 -6.31
C ARG A 247 7.75 15.83 -5.51
N MET A 248 6.60 15.32 -5.94
CA MET A 248 6.06 14.03 -5.48
C MET A 248 5.67 13.18 -6.68
N LEU A 249 5.91 11.87 -6.56
CA LEU A 249 5.39 10.87 -7.49
C LEU A 249 4.02 10.36 -7.03
N SER A 250 3.24 9.81 -7.95
CA SER A 250 1.93 9.24 -7.66
C SER A 250 1.95 7.72 -7.74
N GLY A 251 1.71 7.05 -6.61
CA GLY A 251 1.69 5.59 -6.51
C GLY A 251 0.32 4.96 -6.77
N VAL A 252 -0.65 5.78 -7.18
CA VAL A 252 -2.02 5.37 -7.47
C VAL A 252 -2.57 6.13 -8.68
N PRO A 253 -3.57 5.57 -9.39
CA PRO A 253 -4.24 6.28 -10.48
C PRO A 253 -4.98 7.55 -10.04
N ALA A 254 -5.28 8.41 -11.01
CA ALA A 254 -5.96 9.70 -10.78
C ALA A 254 -7.34 9.59 -10.13
N HIS A 255 -8.04 8.47 -10.29
CA HIS A 255 -9.36 8.23 -9.69
C HIS A 255 -9.34 7.98 -8.18
N VAL A 256 -8.16 7.87 -7.56
CA VAL A 256 -8.02 7.81 -6.09
C VAL A 256 -7.98 9.24 -5.55
N ASP A 257 -9.11 9.94 -5.70
CA ASP A 257 -9.21 11.39 -5.59
C ASP A 257 -9.75 11.91 -4.24
N GLY A 258 -10.30 11.01 -3.42
CA GLY A 258 -10.87 11.34 -2.11
C GLY A 258 -12.26 11.96 -2.13
N LEU A 259 -12.93 12.11 -3.29
CA LEU A 259 -14.19 12.85 -3.44
C LEU A 259 -15.24 12.42 -2.41
N MET A 260 -15.45 11.12 -2.26
CA MET A 260 -16.49 10.56 -1.38
C MET A 260 -16.25 10.81 0.11
N LEU A 261 -15.02 11.14 0.53
CA LEU A 261 -14.77 11.52 1.93
C LEU A 261 -15.50 12.82 2.26
N GLY A 262 -15.41 13.82 1.37
CA GLY A 262 -16.13 15.09 1.51
C GLY A 262 -17.64 14.93 1.36
N VAL A 263 -18.09 14.11 0.40
CA VAL A 263 -19.53 13.81 0.22
C VAL A 263 -20.14 13.16 1.46
N ALA A 264 -19.45 12.18 2.05
CA ALA A 264 -19.92 11.53 3.28
C ALA A 264 -19.89 12.48 4.49
N GLU A 265 -18.84 13.29 4.62
CA GLU A 265 -18.74 14.31 5.67
C GLU A 265 -19.89 15.33 5.59
N ALA A 266 -20.21 15.81 4.38
CA ALA A 266 -21.37 16.67 4.15
C ALA A 266 -22.72 16.00 4.50
N ALA A 267 -22.79 14.68 4.41
CA ALA A 267 -23.95 13.89 4.85
C ALA A 267 -23.96 13.61 6.37
N GLY A 268 -22.99 14.12 7.13
CA GLY A 268 -22.89 14.05 8.59
C GLY A 268 -21.97 12.95 9.12
N ALA A 269 -21.10 12.37 8.28
CA ALA A 269 -20.10 11.41 8.72
C ALA A 269 -18.96 12.09 9.50
N SER A 270 -18.47 11.41 10.53
CA SER A 270 -17.20 11.73 11.20
C SER A 270 -16.03 11.29 10.31
N HIS A 271 -15.10 12.21 10.07
CA HIS A 271 -13.89 11.98 9.29
C HIS A 271 -12.67 12.40 10.12
N ILE A 272 -12.00 11.41 10.70
CA ILE A 272 -10.94 11.60 11.68
C ILE A 272 -9.55 11.34 11.07
N ASN A 273 -8.51 11.81 11.76
CA ASN A 273 -7.10 11.51 11.45
C ASN A 273 -6.67 11.90 10.02
N LYS A 274 -7.19 13.01 9.47
CA LYS A 274 -6.90 13.48 8.11
C LYS A 274 -5.40 13.70 7.85
N ASP A 275 -4.65 14.02 8.90
CA ASP A 275 -3.19 14.20 8.91
C ASP A 275 -2.39 12.88 8.96
N ARG A 276 -3.04 11.71 9.03
CA ARG A 276 -2.34 10.43 9.03
C ARG A 276 -2.23 9.92 7.61
N MET A 277 -1.02 9.99 7.06
CA MET A 277 -0.71 9.58 5.69
C MET A 277 0.45 8.60 5.64
N TRP A 278 0.44 7.76 4.62
CA TRP A 278 1.53 6.85 4.31
C TRP A 278 2.06 7.13 2.91
N HIS A 279 3.29 7.63 2.85
CA HIS A 279 4.02 7.91 1.62
C HIS A 279 5.31 7.13 1.65
N TYR A 280 5.63 6.46 0.54
CA TYR A 280 6.88 5.73 0.45
C TYR A 280 8.03 6.69 0.15
N THR A 281 9.18 6.42 0.76
CA THR A 281 10.41 7.22 0.59
C THR A 281 11.36 6.58 -0.41
N GLU A 282 11.13 5.32 -0.80
CA GLU A 282 11.89 4.61 -1.84
C GLU A 282 11.21 4.68 -3.22
N GLY A 283 10.60 5.83 -3.56
CA GLY A 283 9.89 6.02 -4.81
C GLY A 283 10.82 6.32 -5.99
N ILE A 284 10.57 5.70 -7.15
CA ILE A 284 11.23 5.98 -8.43
C ILE A 284 10.18 6.25 -9.51
N GLY A 285 10.50 7.12 -10.47
CA GLY A 285 9.65 7.34 -11.63
C GLY A 285 9.58 6.10 -12.50
N ASN A 286 8.37 5.67 -12.89
CA ASN A 286 8.21 4.56 -13.81
C ASN A 286 8.70 4.97 -15.20
N TRP A 287 9.65 4.20 -15.75
CA TRP A 287 10.20 4.45 -17.10
C TRP A 287 9.14 4.22 -18.20
N ASN A 288 8.13 3.39 -17.92
CA ASN A 288 6.97 3.16 -18.79
C ASN A 288 5.68 3.42 -18.01
N PRO A 289 5.30 4.71 -17.82
CA PRO A 289 4.21 5.09 -16.94
C PRO A 289 2.85 4.68 -17.50
N ILE A 290 1.92 4.35 -16.60
CA ILE A 290 0.51 3.99 -16.91
C ILE A 290 -0.40 5.20 -16.59
N TRP A 291 -0.02 6.01 -15.60
CA TRP A 291 -0.70 7.25 -15.25
C TRP A 291 0.29 8.41 -15.07
N ALA A 292 -0.24 9.62 -14.96
CA ALA A 292 0.56 10.82 -14.76
C ALA A 292 1.37 10.74 -13.46
N ARG A 293 2.67 11.08 -13.52
CA ARG A 293 3.61 11.00 -12.40
C ARG A 293 3.72 9.60 -11.79
N HIS A 294 3.47 8.53 -12.57
CA HIS A 294 3.50 7.14 -12.08
C HIS A 294 4.81 6.82 -11.39
N GLY A 295 4.76 6.65 -10.07
CA GLY A 295 5.88 6.21 -9.27
C GLY A 295 5.74 4.76 -8.81
N ILE A 296 6.86 4.08 -8.71
CA ILE A 296 6.99 2.72 -8.21
C ILE A 296 7.80 2.77 -6.92
N ARG A 297 7.38 2.01 -5.91
CA ARG A 297 8.19 1.82 -4.70
C ARG A 297 9.18 0.70 -4.95
N ILE A 298 10.46 0.95 -4.66
CA ILE A 298 11.42 -0.13 -4.44
C ILE A 298 11.11 -0.77 -3.08
N LEU A 299 10.87 -2.08 -3.05
CA LEU A 299 11.04 -2.85 -1.83
C LEU A 299 12.54 -3.19 -1.81
N PRO A 300 13.34 -2.65 -0.88
CA PRO A 300 14.76 -2.93 -0.81
C PRO A 300 15.06 -4.08 0.17
N GLY A 301 16.28 -4.59 0.13
CA GLY A 301 16.90 -5.27 1.26
C GLY A 301 17.83 -4.30 2.00
N PRO A 302 18.41 -4.71 3.14
CA PRO A 302 19.14 -3.80 4.01
C PRO A 302 20.50 -3.35 3.46
N SER A 303 20.97 -3.85 2.31
CA SER A 303 22.38 -3.73 1.93
C SER A 303 22.78 -2.41 1.25
N SER A 304 21.84 -1.71 0.61
CA SER A 304 22.13 -0.41 -0.03
C SER A 304 22.51 0.64 1.01
N LEU A 305 23.50 1.49 0.73
CA LEU A 305 23.68 2.70 1.53
C LEU A 305 22.54 3.67 1.20
N TRP A 306 21.82 4.13 2.22
CA TRP A 306 20.82 5.18 2.07
C TRP A 306 21.40 6.50 2.53
N LEU A 307 21.49 7.45 1.60
CA LEU A 307 22.09 8.76 1.80
C LEU A 307 21.03 9.85 1.60
N ASP A 308 21.14 10.95 2.33
CA ASP A 308 20.42 12.18 2.04
C ASP A 308 20.88 12.79 0.69
N ALA A 309 20.23 13.89 0.29
CA ALA A 309 20.57 14.60 -0.95
C ALA A 309 22.03 15.08 -1.03
N THR A 310 22.72 15.22 0.12
CA THR A 310 24.11 15.71 0.24
C THR A 310 25.13 14.58 0.38
N GLY A 311 24.70 13.32 0.29
CA GLY A 311 25.57 12.16 0.36
C GLY A 311 25.91 11.71 1.79
N LYS A 312 25.26 12.28 2.81
CA LYS A 312 25.42 11.81 4.19
C LYS A 312 24.47 10.65 4.43
N ARG A 313 24.93 9.63 5.13
CA ARG A 313 24.09 8.47 5.46
C ARG A 313 22.97 8.88 6.41
N LEU A 314 21.76 8.37 6.16
CA LEU A 314 20.65 8.59 7.08
C LEU A 314 20.97 8.03 8.48
N PRO A 315 20.44 8.65 9.55
CA PRO A 315 20.70 8.22 10.92
C PRO A 315 20.10 6.85 11.20
N VAL A 316 20.62 6.16 12.21
CA VAL A 316 20.04 4.91 12.70
C VAL A 316 18.65 5.18 13.31
N PRO A 317 17.62 4.35 13.07
CA PRO A 317 17.64 3.07 12.32
C PRO A 317 17.12 3.18 10.88
N LEU A 318 17.26 4.33 10.21
CA LEU A 318 16.69 4.62 8.89
C LEU A 318 17.48 3.96 7.74
N PHE A 319 17.56 2.64 7.77
CA PHE A 319 18.12 1.81 6.71
C PHE A 319 17.04 1.44 5.67
N PRO A 320 17.42 1.00 4.47
CA PRO A 320 16.45 0.62 3.44
C PRO A 320 15.44 -0.43 3.96
N GLY A 321 14.14 -0.10 3.92
CA GLY A 321 13.06 -0.99 4.38
C GLY A 321 12.97 -1.18 5.90
N PHE A 322 13.29 -0.15 6.71
CA PHE A 322 13.23 -0.22 8.17
C PHE A 322 12.06 0.59 8.76
N ASP A 323 12.07 1.92 8.60
CA ASP A 323 10.96 2.81 9.02
C ASP A 323 10.67 3.84 7.93
N THR A 324 9.60 3.64 7.16
CA THR A 324 9.18 4.57 6.11
C THR A 324 8.80 5.93 6.70
N LEU A 325 8.05 5.99 7.80
CA LEU A 325 7.57 7.27 8.34
C LEU A 325 8.69 8.03 9.06
N GLY A 326 9.56 7.32 9.79
CA GLY A 326 10.77 7.92 10.37
C GLY A 326 11.71 8.45 9.29
N THR A 327 11.80 7.74 8.16
CA THR A 327 12.56 8.21 7.00
C THR A 327 11.92 9.45 6.38
N LEU A 328 10.60 9.47 6.23
CA LEU A 328 9.88 10.63 5.70
C LEU A 328 10.09 11.86 6.60
N ASP A 329 9.92 11.70 7.91
CA ASP A 329 10.17 12.76 8.90
C ASP A 329 11.59 13.31 8.82
N HIS A 330 12.59 12.44 8.68
CA HIS A 330 13.97 12.86 8.49
C HIS A 330 14.16 13.66 7.20
N ILE A 331 13.70 13.14 6.05
CA ILE A 331 13.84 13.80 4.75
C ILE A 331 13.23 15.20 4.78
N MET A 332 12.04 15.35 5.38
CA MET A 332 11.34 16.63 5.43
C MET A 332 12.09 17.70 6.24
N LYS A 333 13.02 17.29 7.12
CA LYS A 333 13.88 18.18 7.90
C LYS A 333 15.21 18.51 7.22
N THR A 334 15.52 17.89 6.08
CA THR A 334 16.80 18.10 5.38
C THR A 334 16.78 19.34 4.47
N GLY A 335 15.60 19.86 4.12
CA GLY A 335 15.45 20.89 3.09
C GLY A 335 15.48 20.36 1.66
N HIS A 336 15.54 19.04 1.46
CA HIS A 336 15.53 18.38 0.16
C HIS A 336 14.39 17.36 0.05
N ASP A 337 13.90 17.14 -1.17
CA ASP A 337 12.78 16.23 -1.46
C ASP A 337 13.21 14.86 -1.99
N HIS A 338 14.52 14.59 -2.03
CA HIS A 338 15.08 13.37 -2.56
C HIS A 338 16.21 12.81 -1.69
N THR A 339 16.44 11.52 -1.87
CA THR A 339 17.55 10.78 -1.24
C THR A 339 18.22 9.88 -2.27
N TRP A 340 19.29 9.20 -1.89
CA TRP A 340 20.03 8.30 -2.75
C TRP A 340 20.17 6.91 -2.13
N PHE A 341 19.89 5.88 -2.93
CA PHE A 341 20.53 4.60 -2.71
C PHE A 341 21.86 4.55 -3.46
N VAL A 342 22.92 4.09 -2.79
CA VAL A 342 24.21 3.74 -3.41
C VAL A 342 24.51 2.27 -3.15
N LEU A 343 24.73 1.52 -4.22
CA LEU A 343 24.88 0.06 -4.21
C LEU A 343 25.64 -0.43 -5.45
N ASN A 344 25.63 -1.75 -5.68
CA ASN A 344 26.20 -2.36 -6.87
C ASN A 344 25.24 -3.39 -7.50
N GLN A 345 25.61 -3.94 -8.65
CA GLN A 345 24.79 -4.88 -9.39
C GLN A 345 24.42 -6.14 -8.58
N ARG A 346 25.34 -6.66 -7.75
CA ARG A 346 25.06 -7.85 -6.94
C ARG A 346 24.03 -7.57 -5.84
N ILE A 347 24.01 -6.37 -5.28
CA ILE A 347 22.96 -5.95 -4.33
C ILE A 347 21.64 -5.74 -5.09
N ILE A 348 21.61 -4.93 -6.14
CA ILE A 348 20.34 -4.56 -6.81
C ILE A 348 19.63 -5.81 -7.35
N GLY A 349 20.40 -6.72 -7.96
CA GLY A 349 19.86 -7.91 -8.58
C GLY A 349 19.26 -8.92 -7.60
N LYS A 350 19.72 -8.89 -6.35
CA LYS A 350 19.19 -9.75 -5.29
C LYS A 350 18.10 -9.08 -4.46
N GLU A 351 18.27 -7.79 -4.17
CA GLU A 351 17.52 -7.11 -3.13
C GLU A 351 16.43 -6.16 -3.65
N PHE A 352 16.43 -5.78 -4.93
CA PHE A 352 15.35 -4.93 -5.45
C PHE A 352 14.19 -5.80 -5.92
N ALA A 353 13.05 -5.60 -5.26
CA ALA A 353 11.75 -5.97 -5.81
C ALA A 353 10.99 -4.67 -6.05
N LEU A 354 10.27 -4.59 -7.16
CA LEU A 354 9.48 -3.41 -7.50
C LEU A 354 8.04 -3.66 -7.08
N SER A 355 7.41 -2.69 -6.41
CA SER A 355 5.97 -2.75 -6.17
C SER A 355 5.22 -2.75 -7.49
N GLY A 356 4.04 -3.36 -7.54
CA GLY A 356 3.25 -3.42 -8.77
C GLY A 356 3.03 -4.85 -9.24
N SER A 357 1.80 -5.19 -9.59
CA SER A 357 1.49 -6.46 -10.25
C SER A 357 2.19 -6.57 -11.62
N GLU A 358 2.29 -5.46 -12.34
CA GLU A 358 2.88 -5.29 -13.66
C GLU A 358 4.40 -5.41 -13.65
N GLN A 359 5.04 -5.13 -12.51
CA GLN A 359 6.48 -5.29 -12.33
C GLN A 359 6.88 -6.71 -11.90
N ASN A 360 5.91 -7.61 -11.68
CA ASN A 360 6.15 -8.97 -11.21
C ASN A 360 5.40 -10.00 -12.07
N PRO A 361 5.71 -10.07 -13.38
CA PRO A 361 4.99 -10.94 -14.32
C PRO A 361 5.08 -12.43 -13.97
N ASP A 362 6.16 -12.85 -13.31
CA ASP A 362 6.35 -14.23 -12.83
C ASP A 362 5.30 -14.61 -11.77
N LEU A 363 5.09 -13.74 -10.79
CA LEU A 363 4.13 -13.95 -9.71
C LEU A 363 2.69 -13.68 -10.17
N THR A 364 2.48 -12.62 -10.94
CA THR A 364 1.17 -12.23 -11.47
C THR A 364 0.64 -13.26 -12.46
N GLY A 365 1.51 -13.74 -13.36
CA GLY A 365 1.20 -14.81 -14.31
C GLY A 365 1.13 -16.20 -13.71
N LYS A 366 1.30 -16.34 -12.38
CA LYS A 366 1.24 -17.63 -11.67
C LYS A 366 2.19 -18.68 -12.27
N SER A 367 3.39 -18.27 -12.70
CA SER A 367 4.34 -19.11 -13.43
C SER A 367 5.50 -19.58 -12.56
N VAL A 368 5.46 -20.85 -12.12
CA VAL A 368 6.56 -21.46 -11.34
C VAL A 368 7.87 -21.48 -12.14
N ARG A 369 7.80 -21.69 -13.46
CA ARG A 369 8.97 -21.67 -14.34
C ARG A 369 9.66 -20.32 -14.35
N ASP A 370 8.89 -19.23 -14.43
CA ASP A 370 9.45 -17.89 -14.50
C ASP A 370 10.02 -17.45 -13.16
N VAL A 371 9.42 -17.86 -12.03
CA VAL A 371 9.98 -17.67 -10.70
C VAL A 371 11.36 -18.35 -10.57
N ILE A 372 11.49 -19.60 -11.03
CA ILE A 372 12.79 -20.32 -11.02
C ILE A 372 13.79 -19.62 -11.94
N THR A 373 13.35 -19.15 -13.10
CA THR A 373 14.20 -18.44 -14.07
C THR A 373 14.72 -17.13 -13.49
N ARG A 374 13.85 -16.33 -12.85
CA ARG A 374 14.22 -15.11 -12.14
C ARG A 374 15.29 -15.35 -11.08
N ALA A 375 15.18 -16.43 -10.31
CA ALA A 375 16.15 -16.78 -9.28
C ALA A 375 17.57 -17.07 -9.81
N ARG A 376 17.71 -17.35 -11.12
CA ARG A 376 19.00 -17.58 -11.80
C ARG A 376 19.57 -16.35 -12.50
N GLN A 377 18.79 -15.27 -12.63
CA GLN A 377 19.25 -14.04 -13.29
C GLN A 377 20.12 -13.22 -12.34
N ALA A 378 21.17 -12.59 -12.88
CA ALA A 378 22.00 -11.66 -12.13
C ALA A 378 21.22 -10.42 -11.69
N VAL A 379 20.33 -9.92 -12.56
CA VAL A 379 19.36 -8.84 -12.28
C VAL A 379 18.05 -9.22 -12.96
N PRO A 380 16.91 -9.22 -12.24
CA PRO A 380 15.59 -9.48 -12.81
C PRO A 380 15.26 -8.52 -13.96
N ALA A 381 14.59 -9.02 -15.00
CA ALA A 381 14.28 -8.22 -16.19
C ALA A 381 13.56 -6.88 -15.89
N PRO A 382 12.56 -6.79 -15.00
CA PRO A 382 11.94 -5.51 -14.64
C PRO A 382 12.95 -4.52 -14.03
N VAL A 383 13.79 -4.98 -13.09
CA VAL A 383 14.83 -4.14 -12.46
C VAL A 383 15.85 -3.67 -13.48
N ARG A 384 16.25 -4.54 -14.42
CA ARG A 384 17.15 -4.19 -15.51
C ARG A 384 16.55 -3.10 -16.41
N ALA A 385 15.27 -3.19 -16.74
CA ALA A 385 14.61 -2.15 -17.55
C ALA A 385 14.65 -0.76 -16.89
N PHE A 386 14.53 -0.70 -15.56
CA PHE A 386 14.72 0.54 -14.80
C PHE A 386 16.17 1.02 -14.80
N MET A 387 17.15 0.11 -14.69
CA MET A 387 18.57 0.49 -14.81
C MET A 387 18.89 1.08 -16.19
N ASP A 388 18.28 0.53 -17.25
CA ASP A 388 18.58 0.90 -18.62
C ASP A 388 17.81 2.16 -19.08
N ASN A 389 16.60 2.39 -18.57
CA ASN A 389 15.69 3.44 -19.06
C ASN A 389 15.22 4.44 -17.99
N GLY A 390 15.46 4.16 -16.71
CA GLY A 390 14.95 4.97 -15.60
C GLY A 390 15.73 6.27 -15.44
N ALA A 391 15.04 7.40 -15.49
CA ALA A 391 15.65 8.73 -15.33
C ALA A 391 16.30 8.97 -13.96
N ASP A 392 15.94 8.17 -12.96
CA ASP A 392 16.47 8.26 -11.60
C ASP A 392 17.70 7.36 -11.36
N PHE A 393 18.16 6.59 -12.36
CA PHE A 393 19.28 5.63 -12.23
C PHE A 393 20.58 6.17 -12.83
N VAL A 394 21.67 6.01 -12.08
CA VAL A 394 23.04 6.25 -12.53
C VAL A 394 23.79 4.94 -12.40
N VAL A 395 24.34 4.40 -13.49
CA VAL A 395 25.02 3.10 -13.53
C VAL A 395 26.43 3.30 -14.09
N GLU A 396 27.44 3.14 -13.25
CA GLU A 396 28.82 3.53 -13.57
C GLU A 396 29.85 2.52 -13.08
N ARG A 397 31.04 2.54 -13.68
CA ARG A 397 32.12 1.58 -13.36
C ARG A 397 32.94 1.96 -12.14
N ASP A 398 33.00 3.25 -11.82
CA ASP A 398 33.79 3.77 -10.71
C ASP A 398 33.05 4.90 -9.98
N LEU A 399 33.56 5.21 -8.78
CA LEU A 399 32.90 6.15 -7.88
C LEU A 399 32.91 7.59 -8.41
N ALA A 400 33.97 8.01 -9.11
CA ALA A 400 34.08 9.37 -9.62
C ALA A 400 33.05 9.62 -10.72
N ALA A 401 32.88 8.65 -11.64
CA ALA A 401 31.81 8.68 -12.64
C ALA A 401 30.42 8.65 -12.00
N LEU A 402 30.22 7.82 -10.97
CA LEU A 402 28.96 7.74 -10.24
C LEU A 402 28.57 9.10 -9.63
N VAL A 403 29.50 9.77 -8.95
CA VAL A 403 29.27 11.09 -8.33
C VAL A 403 28.91 12.14 -9.38
N ARG A 404 29.64 12.20 -10.49
CA ARG A 404 29.30 13.12 -11.59
C ARG A 404 27.89 12.86 -12.13
N GLY A 405 27.50 11.59 -12.27
CA GLY A 405 26.15 11.22 -12.70
C GLY A 405 25.07 11.61 -11.68
N MET A 406 25.34 11.43 -10.39
CA MET A 406 24.42 11.83 -9.31
C MET A 406 24.14 13.34 -9.36
N ASN A 407 25.19 14.16 -9.44
CA ASN A 407 25.07 15.63 -9.51
C ASN A 407 24.42 16.08 -10.83
N ALA A 408 24.65 15.37 -11.94
CA ALA A 408 24.00 15.65 -13.22
C ALA A 408 22.48 15.40 -13.20
N VAL A 409 22.02 14.32 -12.53
CA VAL A 409 20.59 13.97 -12.43
C VAL A 409 19.81 14.99 -11.58
N THR A 410 20.43 15.56 -10.55
CA THR A 410 19.82 16.61 -9.73
C THR A 410 19.98 18.00 -10.32
N LYS A 411 20.96 18.20 -11.22
CA LYS A 411 21.43 19.50 -11.71
C LYS A 411 21.98 20.38 -10.57
N GLU A 412 22.49 19.74 -9.53
CA GLU A 412 23.04 20.37 -8.33
C GLU A 412 24.32 19.65 -7.93
N ASP A 413 25.36 20.39 -7.56
CA ASP A 413 26.66 19.83 -7.15
C ASP A 413 26.68 19.57 -5.64
N LEU A 414 25.80 18.68 -5.16
CA LEU A 414 25.62 18.40 -3.73
C LEU A 414 26.50 17.27 -3.22
N ILE A 415 26.89 16.33 -4.08
CA ILE A 415 27.66 15.14 -3.68
C ILE A 415 29.15 15.39 -3.89
N ASP A 416 29.90 15.42 -2.80
CA ASP A 416 31.36 15.44 -2.80
C ASP A 416 31.93 14.01 -2.89
N GLU A 417 32.85 13.78 -3.84
CA GLU A 417 33.42 12.45 -4.08
C GLU A 417 34.19 11.93 -2.86
N ASP A 418 35.02 12.76 -2.24
CA ASP A 418 35.85 12.35 -1.11
C ASP A 418 35.00 12.02 0.13
N ALA A 419 33.96 12.80 0.39
CA ALA A 419 32.98 12.52 1.43
C ALA A 419 32.26 11.19 1.18
N LEU A 420 31.74 10.97 -0.03
CA LEU A 420 31.06 9.73 -0.38
C LEU A 420 32.01 8.52 -0.27
N ARG A 421 33.24 8.66 -0.77
CA ARG A 421 34.28 7.62 -0.68
C ARG A 421 34.56 7.23 0.77
N ARG A 422 34.63 8.19 1.70
CA ARG A 422 34.80 7.93 3.14
C ARG A 422 33.63 7.14 3.71
N VAL A 423 32.39 7.49 3.36
CA VAL A 423 31.18 6.77 3.82
C VAL A 423 31.20 5.32 3.33
N VAL A 424 31.39 5.10 2.02
CA VAL A 424 31.37 3.76 1.42
C VAL A 424 32.53 2.90 1.98
N THR A 425 33.74 3.46 2.03
CA THR A 425 34.92 2.72 2.51
C THR A 425 34.81 2.35 3.98
N SER A 426 34.23 3.22 4.82
CA SER A 426 34.04 2.92 6.25
C SER A 426 33.11 1.72 6.44
N ARG A 427 31.99 1.69 5.72
CA ARG A 427 31.05 0.55 5.72
C ARG A 427 31.70 -0.72 5.15
N ASP A 428 32.48 -0.60 4.08
CA ASP A 428 33.14 -1.74 3.42
C ASP A 428 34.28 -2.37 4.23
N ARG A 429 34.85 -1.64 5.19
CA ARG A 429 35.80 -2.19 6.17
C ARG A 429 35.08 -3.07 7.19
N GLU A 430 33.85 -2.71 7.56
CA GLU A 430 33.04 -3.41 8.56
C GLU A 430 32.35 -4.67 7.98
N ILE A 431 31.87 -4.64 6.73
CA ILE A 431 31.08 -5.74 6.12
C ILE A 431 31.81 -7.08 5.98
N ALA A 432 33.14 -7.07 5.98
CA ALA A 432 33.96 -8.26 5.83
C ALA A 432 34.07 -9.08 7.13
N ASN A 433 33.63 -8.52 8.26
CA ASN A 433 33.71 -9.14 9.57
C ASN A 433 32.31 -9.60 10.02
N PRO A 434 32.15 -10.82 10.57
CA PRO A 434 30.88 -11.24 11.18
C PRO A 434 30.47 -10.39 12.40
N PHE A 435 31.40 -9.63 12.98
CA PHE A 435 31.16 -8.68 14.06
C PHE A 435 31.31 -7.26 13.52
N SER A 436 30.36 -6.38 13.87
CA SER A 436 30.42 -4.97 13.51
C SER A 436 29.71 -4.12 14.55
N LYS A 437 30.17 -2.88 14.72
CA LYS A 437 29.43 -1.83 15.45
C LYS A 437 28.49 -1.03 14.54
N ASP A 438 28.62 -1.19 13.22
CA ASP A 438 27.70 -0.56 12.26
C ASP A 438 26.37 -1.31 12.29
N LEU A 439 25.32 -0.62 12.74
CA LEU A 439 24.01 -1.24 12.95
C LEU A 439 23.34 -1.70 11.65
N GLN A 440 23.66 -1.12 10.49
CA GLN A 440 23.19 -1.67 9.22
C GLN A 440 23.92 -2.95 8.85
N VAL A 441 25.23 -3.03 9.10
CA VAL A 441 26.00 -4.26 8.87
C VAL A 441 25.47 -5.38 9.76
N THR A 442 25.22 -5.07 11.04
CA THR A 442 24.55 -5.99 11.98
C THR A 442 23.18 -6.41 11.46
N ALA A 443 22.38 -5.50 10.93
CA ALA A 443 21.09 -5.80 10.33
C ALA A 443 21.19 -6.69 9.07
N ILE A 444 22.17 -6.47 8.19
CA ILE A 444 22.43 -7.32 7.01
C ILE A 444 22.75 -8.75 7.45
N HIS A 445 23.64 -8.92 8.44
CA HIS A 445 23.95 -10.24 8.99
C HIS A 445 22.74 -10.89 9.68
N GLY A 446 21.96 -10.10 10.42
CA GLY A 446 20.71 -10.52 11.07
C GLY A 446 19.69 -11.05 10.08
N ALA A 447 19.39 -10.29 9.01
CA ALA A 447 18.46 -10.68 7.96
C ALA A 447 18.84 -12.05 7.36
N ARG A 448 20.14 -12.28 7.11
CA ARG A 448 20.62 -13.55 6.55
C ARG A 448 20.55 -14.76 7.49
N LYS A 449 20.26 -14.57 8.79
CA LYS A 449 19.96 -15.69 9.70
C LYS A 449 18.60 -16.31 9.37
N TYR A 450 17.68 -15.54 8.80
CA TYR A 450 16.42 -16.05 8.30
C TYR A 450 16.60 -16.70 6.92
N LEU A 451 16.12 -17.94 6.78
CA LEU A 451 16.29 -18.73 5.55
C LEU A 451 15.64 -18.06 4.33
N GLY A 452 14.46 -17.47 4.50
CA GLY A 452 13.77 -16.76 3.40
C GLY A 452 14.65 -15.64 2.87
N ASP A 453 15.11 -14.75 3.75
CA ASP A 453 15.97 -13.64 3.36
C ASP A 453 17.27 -14.10 2.70
N LYS A 454 17.96 -15.07 3.32
CA LYS A 454 19.22 -15.61 2.79
C LYS A 454 19.07 -16.15 1.37
N LEU A 455 17.94 -16.80 1.06
CA LEU A 455 17.71 -17.45 -0.21
C LEU A 455 17.17 -16.50 -1.28
N ILE A 456 16.23 -15.64 -0.94
CA ILE A 456 15.47 -14.88 -1.96
C ILE A 456 15.63 -13.37 -1.90
N ARG A 457 16.14 -12.80 -0.78
CA ARG A 457 15.99 -11.36 -0.55
C ARG A 457 17.26 -10.58 -0.27
N THR A 458 18.19 -11.13 0.50
CA THR A 458 19.37 -10.40 1.00
C THR A 458 20.64 -10.94 0.34
N ALA A 459 21.41 -10.06 -0.28
CA ALA A 459 22.69 -10.37 -0.90
C ALA A 459 23.67 -10.95 0.14
N ALA A 460 24.65 -11.74 -0.32
CA ALA A 460 25.76 -12.13 0.54
C ALA A 460 26.56 -10.86 0.93
N PRO A 461 27.03 -10.71 2.18
CA PRO A 461 27.83 -9.55 2.58
C PRO A 461 29.08 -9.45 1.72
N HIS A 462 29.28 -8.29 1.11
CA HIS A 462 30.45 -7.96 0.30
C HIS A 462 30.62 -6.44 0.27
N ARG A 463 31.78 -6.00 -0.20
CA ARG A 463 32.11 -4.58 -0.35
C ARG A 463 31.33 -3.97 -1.51
N ILE A 464 30.79 -2.77 -1.33
CA ILE A 464 30.15 -2.01 -2.42
C ILE A 464 31.17 -1.73 -3.52
N LEU A 465 32.40 -1.34 -3.14
CA LEU A 465 33.49 -1.03 -4.08
C LEU A 465 34.22 -2.26 -4.64
N ASP A 466 33.72 -3.48 -4.44
CA ASP A 466 34.29 -4.68 -5.08
C ASP A 466 34.00 -4.65 -6.60
N PRO A 467 35.01 -4.53 -7.48
CA PRO A 467 34.79 -4.49 -8.92
C PRO A 467 34.09 -5.75 -9.45
N ALA A 468 34.27 -6.91 -8.80
CA ALA A 468 33.61 -8.16 -9.19
C ALA A 468 32.11 -8.19 -8.87
N ALA A 469 31.63 -7.24 -8.06
CA ALA A 469 30.22 -7.06 -7.73
C ALA A 469 29.55 -5.94 -8.54
N GLY A 470 30.33 -5.21 -9.36
CA GLY A 470 29.90 -4.06 -10.14
C GLY A 470 28.98 -4.37 -11.32
N PRO A 471 28.52 -3.33 -12.07
CA PRO A 471 28.82 -1.90 -11.87
C PRO A 471 28.27 -1.30 -10.56
N LEU A 472 28.75 -0.10 -10.21
CA LEU A 472 28.16 0.74 -9.16
C LEU A 472 26.87 1.37 -9.66
N ILE A 473 25.94 1.58 -8.74
CA ILE A 473 24.61 2.09 -9.04
C ILE A 473 24.24 3.13 -7.97
N ALA A 474 23.72 4.26 -8.42
CA ALA A 474 23.04 5.23 -7.59
C ALA A 474 21.60 5.40 -8.09
N VAL A 475 20.65 5.47 -7.16
CA VAL A 475 19.22 5.63 -7.48
C VAL A 475 18.68 6.83 -6.72
N ARG A 476 18.20 7.84 -7.44
CA ARG A 476 17.50 9.00 -6.85
C ARG A 476 16.11 8.55 -6.41
N LEU A 477 15.81 8.72 -5.13
CA LEU A 477 14.53 8.35 -4.56
C LEU A 477 13.71 9.61 -4.30
N SER A 478 12.41 9.54 -4.59
CA SER A 478 11.43 10.61 -4.39
C SER A 478 10.33 10.15 -3.44
N ILE A 479 9.66 11.12 -2.79
CA ILE A 479 8.45 10.83 -2.03
C ILE A 479 7.33 10.41 -2.98
N LEU A 480 6.72 9.26 -2.67
CA LEU A 480 5.66 8.63 -3.46
C LEU A 480 4.35 8.67 -2.66
N THR A 481 3.38 9.43 -3.14
CA THR A 481 2.04 9.44 -2.55
C THR A 481 1.43 8.05 -2.67
N ARG A 482 0.76 7.59 -1.60
CA ARG A 482 0.20 6.24 -1.62
C ARG A 482 -1.14 6.12 -0.91
N LYS A 483 -1.20 6.38 0.39
CA LYS A 483 -2.39 6.12 1.22
C LYS A 483 -2.73 7.29 2.14
N SER A 484 -4.01 7.53 2.34
CA SER A 484 -4.52 8.10 3.60
C SER A 484 -4.71 6.96 4.61
N LEU A 485 -4.17 7.13 5.82
CA LEU A 485 -4.41 6.21 6.94
C LEU A 485 -5.65 6.61 7.74
N GLY A 486 -5.97 7.90 7.80
CA GLY A 486 -7.26 8.40 8.26
C GLY A 486 -8.41 8.09 7.31
N GLY A 487 -9.64 8.36 7.76
CA GLY A 487 -10.84 8.21 6.93
C GLY A 487 -12.13 8.32 7.74
N LEU A 488 -13.23 7.83 7.14
CA LEU A 488 -14.54 7.78 7.79
C LEU A 488 -14.49 6.87 9.02
N GLU A 489 -14.90 7.41 10.16
CA GLU A 489 -14.92 6.70 11.43
C GLU A 489 -16.03 5.63 11.41
N THR A 490 -15.69 4.41 11.80
CA THR A 490 -16.64 3.28 11.80
C THR A 490 -16.55 2.44 13.06
N ASP A 491 -17.68 1.89 13.50
CA ASP A 491 -17.67 0.81 14.49
C ASP A 491 -17.28 -0.54 13.87
N LEU A 492 -17.19 -1.62 14.66
CA LEU A 492 -16.80 -2.95 14.17
C LEU A 492 -17.81 -3.61 13.19
N SER A 493 -19.02 -3.06 13.08
CA SER A 493 -20.00 -3.44 12.07
C SER A 493 -19.88 -2.58 10.79
N SER A 494 -18.79 -1.81 10.67
CA SER A 494 -18.54 -0.87 9.58
C SER A 494 -19.58 0.23 9.42
N ARG A 495 -20.44 0.47 10.42
CA ARG A 495 -21.39 1.59 10.40
C ARG A 495 -20.60 2.88 10.56
N VAL A 496 -20.81 3.83 9.65
CA VAL A 496 -20.19 5.16 9.75
C VAL A 496 -20.75 5.87 10.96
N LEU A 497 -19.89 6.53 11.73
CA LEU A 497 -20.29 7.31 12.89
C LEU A 497 -20.46 8.78 12.54
N THR A 498 -21.29 9.46 13.30
CA THR A 498 -21.39 10.92 13.31
C THR A 498 -20.36 11.50 14.28
N ALA A 499 -20.15 12.83 14.27
CA ALA A 499 -19.28 13.49 15.24
C ALA A 499 -19.68 13.27 16.71
N GLY A 500 -20.94 12.88 16.97
CA GLY A 500 -21.41 12.53 18.31
C GLY A 500 -21.12 11.08 18.73
N GLY A 501 -20.47 10.28 17.88
CA GLY A 501 -20.15 8.87 18.14
C GLY A 501 -21.28 7.89 17.83
N GLU A 502 -22.48 8.38 17.50
CA GLU A 502 -23.61 7.53 17.11
C GLU A 502 -23.56 7.13 15.64
N PRO A 503 -24.04 5.92 15.26
CA PRO A 503 -24.13 5.50 13.88
C PRO A 503 -24.95 6.47 13.02
N LEU A 504 -24.38 6.88 11.88
CA LEU A 504 -25.07 7.57 10.80
C LEU A 504 -26.02 6.58 10.11
N PRO A 505 -27.35 6.72 10.27
CA PRO A 505 -28.27 5.69 9.81
C PRO A 505 -28.21 5.49 8.30
N GLY A 506 -28.09 4.23 7.88
CA GLY A 506 -28.02 3.83 6.47
C GLY A 506 -26.63 3.88 5.84
N VAL A 507 -25.58 4.35 6.54
CA VAL A 507 -24.24 4.51 5.95
C VAL A 507 -23.22 3.57 6.57
N TYR A 508 -22.49 2.89 5.70
CA TYR A 508 -21.35 2.03 6.02
C TYR A 508 -20.12 2.47 5.23
N ALA A 509 -18.93 2.16 5.72
CA ALA A 509 -17.70 2.42 4.99
C ALA A 509 -16.66 1.32 5.21
N ALA A 510 -15.84 1.08 4.18
CA ALA A 510 -14.80 0.06 4.20
C ALA A 510 -13.62 0.39 3.29
N GLY A 511 -12.51 -0.31 3.53
CA GLY A 511 -11.24 -0.06 2.85
C GLY A 511 -10.65 1.30 3.20
N GLU A 512 -9.83 1.84 2.31
CA GLU A 512 -9.09 3.08 2.56
C GLU A 512 -10.01 4.29 2.85
N ALA A 513 -11.25 4.29 2.33
CA ALA A 513 -12.23 5.33 2.65
C ALA A 513 -12.57 5.40 4.15
N ALA A 514 -12.45 4.28 4.87
CA ALA A 514 -12.67 4.17 6.32
C ALA A 514 -11.36 4.07 7.10
N GLY A 515 -10.23 4.54 6.56
CA GLY A 515 -8.91 4.31 7.16
C GLY A 515 -8.59 2.82 7.35
N PHE A 516 -9.12 1.98 6.46
CA PHE A 516 -9.11 0.50 6.51
C PHE A 516 -9.89 -0.13 7.69
N GLY A 517 -10.65 0.68 8.42
CA GLY A 517 -11.40 0.34 9.63
C GLY A 517 -11.26 1.43 10.68
N GLY A 518 -12.36 1.85 11.29
CA GLY A 518 -12.34 2.80 12.41
C GLY A 518 -11.89 4.21 12.06
N GLY A 519 -11.64 4.53 10.80
CA GLY A 519 -11.06 5.81 10.37
C GLY A 519 -9.57 5.94 10.71
N GLY A 520 -8.86 4.83 10.94
CA GLY A 520 -7.45 4.92 11.34
C GLY A 520 -6.80 3.66 11.86
N VAL A 521 -7.20 2.44 11.46
CA VAL A 521 -6.75 1.16 12.07
C VAL A 521 -5.23 1.00 12.24
N HIS A 522 -4.43 1.74 11.48
CA HIS A 522 -2.98 1.73 11.53
C HIS A 522 -2.37 2.77 12.46
N GLY A 523 -3.13 3.71 13.02
CA GLY A 523 -2.53 4.88 13.68
C GLY A 523 -1.65 5.66 12.71
N TYR A 524 -0.45 6.04 13.12
CA TYR A 524 0.50 6.80 12.29
C TYR A 524 1.28 5.94 11.30
N ARG A 525 1.53 4.66 11.61
CA ARG A 525 2.35 3.78 10.78
C ARG A 525 1.66 2.44 10.54
N ALA A 526 1.80 1.89 9.34
CA ALA A 526 1.22 0.59 9.02
C ALA A 526 2.24 -0.53 9.13
N LEU A 527 1.81 -1.68 9.64
CA LEU A 527 2.51 -2.93 9.43
C LEU A 527 2.32 -3.43 7.99
N GLU A 528 3.26 -4.24 7.53
CA GLU A 528 3.24 -4.76 6.17
C GLU A 528 2.06 -5.70 5.86
N GLY A 529 1.50 -5.61 4.66
CA GLY A 529 0.42 -6.49 4.21
C GLY A 529 -0.92 -6.25 4.91
N THR A 530 -1.06 -5.20 5.70
CA THR A 530 -2.30 -4.88 6.40
C THR A 530 -3.29 -4.14 5.52
N PHE A 531 -2.85 -3.29 4.58
CA PHE A 531 -3.75 -2.49 3.72
C PHE A 531 -4.76 -3.33 2.93
N LEU A 532 -4.30 -4.29 2.12
CA LEU A 532 -5.18 -5.15 1.33
C LEU A 532 -6.05 -6.02 2.24
N GLY A 533 -5.46 -6.55 3.31
CA GLY A 533 -6.22 -7.33 4.27
C GLY A 533 -7.29 -6.48 4.99
N GLY A 534 -7.02 -5.21 5.25
CA GLY A 534 -7.94 -4.26 5.87
C GLY A 534 -9.11 -3.95 4.95
N CYS A 535 -8.87 -3.80 3.65
CA CYS A 535 -9.93 -3.74 2.64
C CYS A 535 -10.83 -4.98 2.67
N ILE A 536 -10.23 -6.18 2.76
CA ILE A 536 -10.98 -7.44 2.86
C ILE A 536 -11.77 -7.51 4.16
N PHE A 537 -11.14 -7.18 5.28
CA PHE A 537 -11.74 -7.33 6.60
C PHE A 537 -12.92 -6.37 6.79
N SER A 538 -12.70 -5.08 6.56
CA SER A 538 -13.77 -4.07 6.65
C SER A 538 -14.82 -4.24 5.55
N GLY A 539 -14.44 -4.64 4.33
CA GLY A 539 -15.41 -4.91 3.26
C GLY A 539 -16.35 -6.06 3.62
N ARG A 540 -15.81 -7.13 4.21
CA ARG A 540 -16.60 -8.27 4.71
C ARG A 540 -17.50 -7.88 5.86
N ALA A 541 -17.01 -7.07 6.81
CA ALA A 541 -17.81 -6.55 7.91
C ALA A 541 -19.00 -5.71 7.40
N ALA A 542 -18.73 -4.74 6.51
CA ALA A 542 -19.74 -3.89 5.92
C ALA A 542 -20.81 -4.67 5.14
N GLY A 543 -20.39 -5.60 4.26
CA GLY A 543 -21.33 -6.40 3.47
C GLY A 543 -22.25 -7.26 4.34
N ARG A 544 -21.73 -7.87 5.41
CA ARG A 544 -22.51 -8.68 6.35
C ARG A 544 -23.46 -7.87 7.20
N ALA A 545 -22.99 -6.75 7.74
CA ALA A 545 -23.81 -5.88 8.59
C ALA A 545 -24.94 -5.25 7.77
N ALA A 546 -24.65 -4.74 6.56
CA ALA A 546 -25.66 -4.21 5.66
C ALA A 546 -26.67 -5.30 5.25
N ALA A 547 -26.25 -6.52 4.95
CA ALA A 547 -27.16 -7.61 4.62
C ALA A 547 -28.18 -7.94 5.74
N GLN A 548 -27.78 -7.77 7.00
CA GLN A 548 -28.63 -7.99 8.18
C GLN A 548 -29.57 -6.82 8.47
N ALA A 549 -29.20 -5.61 8.03
CA ALA A 549 -29.92 -4.38 8.32
C ALA A 549 -31.01 -4.03 7.29
N VAL A 550 -31.08 -4.77 6.19
CA VAL A 550 -32.03 -4.53 5.08
C VAL A 550 -33.00 -5.69 4.95
N ASP A 551 -34.25 -5.40 4.65
CA ASP A 551 -35.32 -6.39 4.50
C ASP A 551 -35.36 -7.03 3.11
#